data_AF-A0A1M7Q139-F1
#
_entry.id   AF-A0A1M7Q139-F1
#
_cell.length_a   1.000
_cell.length_b   1.000
_cell.length_c   1.000
_cell.angle_alpha   90.00
_cell.angle_beta   90.00
_cell.angle_gamma   90.00
#
_symmetry.space_group_name_H-M   'P 1'
#
loop_
_entity.id
_entity.type
_entity.pdbx_description
1 polymer ?
#
loop_
_entity_poly.entity_id
_entity_poly.type
_entity_poly.pdbx_seq_one_letter_code
_entity_poly.pdbx_strand_id
1 'polypeptide(L)'
;MTNIQTREHNTDNEQTVIVSTRNNGFNKKKNELKAFSKKLPKEAELPSVPITGGLFGLFNYDVTGSDLNRLTDSIQNKMIEQNKVLVRTIQEFNTIYDTFSALDKEYIQGILVSLKAAEEANAKALKGIEGVQENQTEIKHIINQQKQVIQVLKNFKDKVEKIEHLGDVDKIYAVYSTMQSKVKVIETEVESQERTVAKLTDEIKSLLASQSVFQDDLNQLKDAHLKQVKKVEQLISHQNDNISTIEAISKENKTNIEALNKEVANHGEKLGDLKRLFQFDIQTLSEKVDHHNADFVVKLTSTTNEVRENKTNFENTIKEINVEIEQQAENMTSYFETELAKANNEITELSLLTGSLSKVLKTTQVIAFSSIAIICTLVILIISGVL
;
A
#
# COMPACT_ATOMS: atom_id res chain seq x y z
N MET A 1 64.07 -50.86 -37.71
CA MET A 1 64.88 -51.02 -38.94
C MET A 1 66.31 -50.73 -38.57
N THR A 2 67.09 -51.75 -38.26
CA THR A 2 68.50 -51.64 -37.91
C THR A 2 69.22 -52.71 -38.70
N ASN A 3 70.10 -52.26 -39.59
CA ASN A 3 70.86 -53.05 -40.55
C ASN A 3 71.66 -54.16 -39.85
N ILE A 4 71.35 -55.43 -40.17
CA ILE A 4 72.25 -56.54 -39.93
C ILE A 4 73.03 -56.74 -41.23
N GLN A 5 74.24 -56.23 -41.25
CA GLN A 5 75.19 -56.43 -42.35
C GLN A 5 75.95 -57.73 -42.07
N THR A 6 75.57 -58.78 -42.77
CA THR A 6 76.32 -60.05 -42.85
C THR A 6 77.71 -59.77 -43.43
N ARG A 7 78.74 -60.16 -42.67
CA ARG A 7 80.14 -60.15 -43.11
C ARG A 7 80.68 -61.58 -42.97
N GLU A 8 80.25 -62.43 -43.90
CA GLU A 8 80.91 -63.69 -44.19
C GLU A 8 82.03 -63.48 -45.21
N HIS A 9 83.00 -64.38 -45.15
CA HIS A 9 84.12 -64.57 -46.06
C HIS A 9 85.27 -63.56 -46.05
N ASN A 10 86.31 -63.88 -45.26
CA ASN A 10 87.68 -63.69 -45.71
C ASN A 10 88.74 -64.56 -45.00
N THR A 11 88.39 -65.77 -44.53
CA THR A 11 89.34 -66.64 -43.79
C THR A 11 89.76 -67.92 -44.52
N ASP A 12 89.09 -68.32 -45.61
CA ASP A 12 89.44 -69.56 -46.33
C ASP A 12 90.69 -69.45 -47.21
N ASN A 13 91.10 -68.23 -47.57
CA ASN A 13 92.19 -68.01 -48.51
C ASN A 13 93.59 -67.95 -47.85
N GLU A 14 93.66 -67.81 -46.51
CA GLU A 14 94.94 -67.81 -45.78
C GLU A 14 95.35 -69.20 -45.28
N GLN A 15 94.39 -70.09 -44.98
CA GLN A 15 94.69 -71.44 -44.49
C GLN A 15 95.11 -72.42 -45.61
N THR A 16 94.60 -72.24 -46.83
CA THR A 16 94.95 -73.07 -47.99
C THR A 16 96.39 -72.82 -48.49
N VAL A 17 96.95 -71.64 -48.22
CA VAL A 17 98.31 -71.25 -48.64
C VAL A 17 99.41 -71.87 -47.76
N ILE A 18 99.12 -72.15 -46.48
CA ILE A 18 100.12 -72.61 -45.50
C ILE A 18 100.50 -74.10 -45.70
N VAL A 19 99.58 -74.92 -46.24
CA VAL A 19 99.84 -76.35 -46.45
C VAL A 19 100.66 -76.60 -47.72
N SER A 20 100.51 -75.77 -48.76
CA SER A 20 101.17 -76.01 -50.06
C SER A 20 102.64 -75.55 -50.14
N THR A 21 103.08 -74.60 -49.31
CA THR A 21 104.45 -74.03 -49.38
C THR A 21 105.50 -74.77 -48.55
N ARG A 22 105.10 -75.63 -47.60
CA ARG A 22 106.03 -76.39 -46.75
C ARG A 22 106.53 -77.70 -47.36
N ASN A 23 106.13 -78.04 -48.59
CA ASN A 23 106.36 -79.37 -49.17
C ASN A 23 107.66 -79.54 -49.97
N ASN A 24 108.51 -78.52 -50.03
CA ASN A 24 109.67 -78.53 -50.94
C ASN A 24 110.88 -79.29 -50.38
N GLY A 25 111.08 -79.31 -49.06
CA GLY A 25 112.23 -79.98 -48.43
C GLY A 25 112.14 -81.50 -48.50
N PHE A 26 111.05 -82.07 -47.99
CA PHE A 26 110.81 -83.52 -48.03
C PHE A 26 110.77 -84.08 -49.46
N ASN A 27 110.02 -83.45 -50.37
CA ASN A 27 109.91 -83.95 -51.75
C ASN A 27 111.25 -83.92 -52.49
N LYS A 28 112.09 -82.90 -52.23
CA LYS A 28 113.44 -82.82 -52.78
C LYS A 28 114.31 -83.98 -52.28
N LYS A 29 114.38 -84.17 -50.95
CA LYS A 29 115.19 -85.23 -50.32
C LYS A 29 114.73 -86.64 -50.69
N LYS A 30 113.41 -86.87 -50.78
CA LYS A 30 112.80 -88.11 -51.30
C LYS A 30 113.24 -88.42 -52.74
N ASN A 31 113.30 -87.40 -53.60
CA ASN A 31 113.70 -87.57 -54.99
C ASN A 31 115.22 -87.81 -55.14
N GLU A 32 116.03 -87.16 -54.32
CA GLU A 32 117.48 -87.41 -54.22
C GLU A 32 117.76 -88.86 -53.83
N LEU A 33 117.09 -89.37 -52.78
CA LEU A 33 117.19 -90.77 -52.34
C LEU A 33 116.78 -91.78 -53.43
N LYS A 34 115.70 -91.48 -54.16
CA LYS A 34 115.21 -92.31 -55.28
C LYS A 34 116.19 -92.37 -56.44
N ALA A 35 116.93 -91.28 -56.71
CA ALA A 35 117.93 -91.24 -57.78
C ALA A 35 119.18 -92.06 -57.43
N PHE A 36 119.55 -92.08 -56.15
CA PHE A 36 120.69 -92.84 -55.66
C PHE A 36 120.46 -94.36 -55.62
N SER A 37 119.28 -94.82 -55.20
CA SER A 37 118.96 -96.27 -55.14
C SER A 37 119.22 -97.02 -56.46
N LYS A 38 119.25 -96.28 -57.58
CA LYS A 38 119.50 -96.79 -58.93
C LYS A 38 120.98 -96.88 -59.33
N LYS A 39 121.91 -96.37 -58.50
CA LYS A 39 123.35 -96.24 -58.81
C LYS A 39 124.26 -97.08 -57.91
N LEU A 40 123.73 -98.08 -57.21
CA LEU A 40 124.53 -98.95 -56.35
C LEU A 40 125.47 -99.83 -57.21
N PRO A 41 126.79 -99.83 -56.96
CA PRO A 41 127.74 -100.63 -57.73
C PRO A 41 127.62 -102.13 -57.41
N LYS A 42 128.00 -102.98 -58.37
CA LYS A 42 128.11 -104.44 -58.18
C LYS A 42 129.45 -104.81 -57.52
N GLU A 43 129.45 -105.98 -56.88
CA GLU A 43 130.54 -106.52 -56.07
C GLU A 43 131.89 -106.52 -56.82
N ALA A 44 132.94 -106.21 -56.08
CA ALA A 44 134.29 -105.97 -56.57
C ALA A 44 135.15 -107.22 -56.37
N GLU A 45 135.53 -107.90 -57.46
CA GLU A 45 136.48 -109.02 -57.39
C GLU A 45 137.90 -108.52 -57.08
N LEU A 46 138.59 -109.21 -56.17
CA LEU A 46 139.97 -108.89 -55.83
C LEU A 46 140.92 -109.41 -56.93
N PRO A 47 141.82 -108.58 -57.45
CA PRO A 47 142.83 -109.01 -58.41
C PRO A 47 143.80 -110.00 -57.74
N SER A 48 144.44 -110.86 -58.55
CA SER A 48 145.47 -111.82 -58.10
C SER A 48 146.74 -111.69 -58.95
N VAL A 49 147.83 -112.30 -58.50
CA VAL A 49 149.08 -112.38 -59.26
C VAL A 49 148.99 -113.45 -60.36
N PRO A 50 149.80 -113.32 -61.44
CA PRO A 50 149.89 -114.35 -62.46
C PRO A 50 150.38 -115.67 -61.87
N ILE A 51 149.74 -116.76 -62.25
CA ILE A 51 150.04 -118.13 -61.75
C ILE A 51 150.77 -119.00 -62.78
N THR A 52 151.09 -118.47 -63.96
CA THR A 52 151.71 -119.21 -65.06
C THR A 52 152.74 -118.38 -65.81
N GLY A 53 153.86 -119.00 -66.19
CA GLY A 53 154.98 -118.32 -66.85
C GLY A 53 155.96 -119.28 -67.52
N GLY A 54 156.61 -118.80 -68.59
CA GLY A 54 157.46 -119.59 -69.49
C GLY A 54 156.75 -120.09 -70.75
N LEU A 55 157.50 -120.27 -71.84
CA LEU A 55 156.99 -120.60 -73.17
C LEU A 55 156.19 -121.92 -73.13
N PHE A 56 154.88 -121.82 -73.36
CA PHE A 56 153.89 -122.91 -73.31
C PHE A 56 153.56 -123.50 -71.92
N GLY A 57 153.81 -122.79 -70.81
CA GLY A 57 153.23 -123.13 -69.50
C GLY A 57 153.82 -124.36 -68.81
N LEU A 58 155.03 -124.78 -69.19
CA LEU A 58 155.72 -125.95 -68.63
C LEU A 58 156.57 -125.66 -67.37
N PHE A 59 156.56 -124.42 -66.87
CA PHE A 59 157.28 -124.02 -65.67
C PHE A 59 156.36 -123.26 -64.70
N ASN A 60 156.58 -123.45 -63.40
CA ASN A 60 155.96 -122.60 -62.39
C ASN A 60 156.53 -121.19 -62.50
N TYR A 61 155.66 -120.18 -62.46
CA TYR A 61 156.06 -118.79 -62.44
C TYR A 61 156.27 -118.33 -61.02
N ASP A 62 157.52 -118.07 -60.66
CA ASP A 62 157.81 -117.40 -59.41
C ASP A 62 157.36 -115.94 -59.54
N VAL A 63 156.37 -115.59 -58.73
CA VAL A 63 155.82 -114.24 -58.64
C VAL A 63 156.96 -113.27 -58.38
N THR A 64 157.13 -112.31 -59.29
CA THR A 64 158.21 -111.33 -59.17
C THR A 64 157.83 -110.18 -58.24
N GLY A 65 158.83 -109.42 -57.78
CA GLY A 65 158.58 -108.20 -57.02
C GLY A 65 157.70 -107.17 -57.77
N SER A 66 157.76 -107.13 -59.11
CA SER A 66 156.89 -106.25 -59.90
C SER A 66 155.44 -106.75 -59.98
N ASP A 67 155.21 -108.08 -59.98
CA ASP A 67 153.86 -108.64 -59.91
C ASP A 67 153.18 -108.36 -58.56
N LEU A 68 153.94 -108.47 -57.47
CA LEU A 68 153.49 -108.08 -56.13
C LEU A 68 153.20 -106.57 -56.03
N ASN A 69 154.05 -105.72 -56.60
CA ASN A 69 153.79 -104.27 -56.65
C ASN A 69 152.53 -103.96 -57.48
N ARG A 70 152.32 -104.62 -58.62
CA ARG A 70 151.12 -104.45 -59.45
C ARG A 70 149.85 -104.94 -58.75
N LEU A 71 149.92 -106.08 -58.05
CA LEU A 71 148.81 -106.55 -57.20
C LEU A 71 148.52 -105.53 -56.10
N THR A 72 149.56 -105.01 -55.44
CA THR A 72 149.43 -104.01 -54.38
C THR A 72 148.77 -102.73 -54.90
N ASP A 73 149.21 -102.19 -56.05
CA ASP A 73 148.59 -101.04 -56.70
C ASP A 73 147.12 -101.32 -57.06
N SER A 74 146.83 -102.52 -57.58
CA SER A 74 145.47 -102.89 -57.97
C SER A 74 144.55 -103.08 -56.76
N ILE A 75 145.04 -103.67 -55.67
CA ILE A 75 144.34 -103.76 -54.38
C ILE A 75 144.13 -102.36 -53.81
N GLN A 76 145.15 -101.51 -53.83
CA GLN A 76 145.07 -100.15 -53.31
C GLN A 76 144.06 -99.31 -54.08
N ASN A 77 144.07 -99.39 -55.42
CA ASN A 77 143.05 -98.77 -56.28
C ASN A 77 141.65 -99.31 -55.97
N LYS A 78 141.51 -100.62 -55.72
CA LYS A 78 140.22 -101.21 -55.36
C LYS A 78 139.74 -100.78 -53.97
N MET A 79 140.63 -100.68 -52.99
CA MET A 79 140.32 -100.15 -51.66
C MET A 79 139.92 -98.66 -51.72
N ILE A 80 140.57 -97.86 -52.57
CA ILE A 80 140.17 -96.46 -52.81
C ILE A 80 138.77 -96.41 -53.44
N GLU A 81 138.49 -97.28 -54.41
CA GLU A 81 137.18 -97.38 -55.04
C GLU A 81 136.09 -97.79 -54.03
N GLN A 82 136.35 -98.80 -53.20
CA GLN A 82 135.44 -99.22 -52.13
C GLN A 82 135.25 -98.13 -51.08
N ASN A 83 136.30 -97.40 -50.70
CA ASN A 83 136.17 -96.27 -49.77
C ASN A 83 135.28 -95.15 -50.36
N LYS A 84 135.41 -94.85 -51.66
CA LYS A 84 134.49 -93.92 -52.35
C LYS A 84 133.05 -94.42 -52.31
N VAL A 85 132.82 -95.72 -52.45
CA VAL A 85 131.47 -96.32 -52.32
C VAL A 85 130.97 -96.20 -50.89
N LEU A 86 131.78 -96.53 -49.88
CA LEU A 86 131.41 -96.45 -48.47
C LEU A 86 131.04 -95.01 -48.06
N VAL A 87 131.85 -94.02 -48.47
CA VAL A 87 131.58 -92.60 -48.23
C VAL A 87 130.26 -92.15 -48.88
N ARG A 88 129.97 -92.58 -50.12
CA ARG A 88 128.66 -92.31 -50.76
C ARG A 88 127.53 -92.95 -49.96
N THR A 89 127.67 -94.23 -49.59
CA THR A 89 126.66 -94.92 -48.78
C THR A 89 126.38 -94.19 -47.46
N ILE A 90 127.42 -93.69 -46.77
CA ILE A 90 127.26 -92.89 -45.54
C ILE A 90 126.52 -91.56 -45.82
N GLN A 91 126.88 -90.84 -46.87
CA GLN A 91 126.18 -89.61 -47.27
C GLN A 91 124.70 -89.85 -47.58
N GLU A 92 124.37 -91.05 -48.05
CA GLU A 92 123.01 -91.43 -48.43
C GLU A 92 122.20 -91.86 -47.21
N PHE A 93 122.80 -92.52 -46.22
CA PHE A 93 122.19 -92.69 -44.91
C PHE A 93 121.87 -91.34 -44.25
N ASN A 94 122.72 -90.33 -44.41
CA ASN A 94 122.41 -88.96 -43.97
C ASN A 94 121.22 -88.38 -44.75
N THR A 95 121.11 -88.64 -46.05
CA THR A 95 119.96 -88.20 -46.86
C THR A 95 118.66 -88.90 -46.47
N ILE A 96 118.71 -90.19 -46.09
CA ILE A 96 117.57 -90.93 -45.51
C ILE A 96 117.15 -90.28 -44.19
N TYR A 97 118.11 -90.03 -43.29
CA TYR A 97 117.87 -89.39 -42.01
C TYR A 97 117.25 -88.00 -42.17
N ASP A 98 117.80 -87.17 -43.06
CA ASP A 98 117.25 -85.86 -43.41
C ASP A 98 115.83 -85.95 -43.97
N THR A 99 115.54 -86.98 -44.78
CA THR A 99 114.20 -87.20 -45.35
C THR A 99 113.19 -87.52 -44.26
N PHE A 100 113.54 -88.41 -43.31
CA PHE A 100 112.67 -88.72 -42.16
C PHE A 100 112.54 -87.54 -41.20
N SER A 101 113.61 -86.77 -40.99
CA SER A 101 113.58 -85.54 -40.19
C SER A 101 112.68 -84.47 -40.83
N ALA A 102 112.71 -84.33 -42.16
CA ALA A 102 111.81 -83.43 -42.88
C ALA A 102 110.33 -83.90 -42.82
N LEU A 103 110.07 -85.21 -42.88
CA LEU A 103 108.72 -85.76 -42.71
C LEU A 103 108.13 -85.42 -41.34
N ASP A 104 108.91 -85.60 -40.28
CA ASP A 104 108.50 -85.29 -38.91
C ASP A 104 108.25 -83.78 -38.74
N LYS A 105 109.19 -82.95 -39.18
CA LYS A 105 109.14 -81.50 -38.98
C LYS A 105 108.07 -80.79 -39.82
N GLU A 106 107.81 -81.24 -41.04
CA GLU A 106 106.92 -80.55 -41.97
C GLU A 106 105.53 -81.21 -42.04
N TYR A 107 105.46 -82.52 -42.27
CA TYR A 107 104.19 -83.23 -42.48
C TYR A 107 103.48 -83.58 -41.17
N ILE A 108 104.17 -84.21 -40.21
CA ILE A 108 103.55 -84.59 -38.93
C ILE A 108 103.15 -83.35 -38.15
N GLN A 109 104.02 -82.33 -38.12
CA GLN A 109 103.68 -81.03 -37.53
C GLN A 109 102.49 -80.36 -38.24
N GLY A 110 102.41 -80.43 -39.58
CA GLY A 110 101.28 -79.91 -40.35
C GLY A 110 99.96 -80.60 -39.98
N ILE A 111 99.96 -81.93 -39.89
CA ILE A 111 98.80 -82.73 -39.47
C ILE A 111 98.37 -82.35 -38.05
N LEU A 112 99.31 -82.21 -37.11
CA LEU A 112 99.01 -81.79 -35.74
C LEU A 112 98.39 -80.40 -35.67
N VAL A 113 98.88 -79.45 -36.47
CA VAL A 113 98.30 -78.10 -36.55
C VAL A 113 96.89 -78.15 -37.11
N SER A 114 96.64 -78.90 -38.19
CA SER A 114 95.29 -79.06 -38.76
C SER A 114 94.33 -79.76 -37.80
N LEU A 115 94.79 -80.78 -37.06
CA LEU A 115 93.99 -81.47 -36.06
C LEU A 115 93.61 -80.53 -34.91
N LYS A 116 94.56 -79.75 -34.39
CA LYS A 116 94.28 -78.72 -33.37
C LYS A 116 93.29 -77.67 -33.87
N ALA A 117 93.45 -77.21 -35.11
CA ALA A 117 92.51 -76.27 -35.70
C ALA A 117 91.10 -76.86 -35.83
N ALA A 118 90.98 -78.14 -36.19
CA ALA A 118 89.70 -78.85 -36.25
C ALA A 118 89.10 -79.08 -34.85
N GLU A 119 89.91 -79.40 -33.84
CA GLU A 119 89.50 -79.49 -32.44
C GLU A 119 88.99 -78.15 -31.92
N GLU A 120 89.70 -77.05 -32.19
CA GLU A 120 89.27 -75.70 -31.83
C GLU A 120 87.98 -75.29 -32.55
N ALA A 121 87.85 -75.63 -33.84
CA ALA A 121 86.63 -75.38 -34.61
C ALA A 121 85.45 -76.18 -34.03
N ASN A 122 85.65 -77.44 -33.68
CA ASN A 122 84.63 -78.28 -33.06
C ASN A 122 84.23 -77.77 -31.67
N ALA A 123 85.20 -77.37 -30.84
CA ALA A 123 84.95 -76.76 -29.53
C ALA A 123 84.15 -75.45 -29.66
N LYS A 124 84.45 -74.62 -30.66
CA LYS A 124 83.66 -73.42 -30.97
C LYS A 124 82.26 -73.78 -31.46
N ALA A 125 82.10 -74.83 -32.27
CA ALA A 125 80.79 -75.29 -32.74
C ALA A 125 79.92 -75.80 -31.57
N LEU A 126 80.50 -76.59 -30.65
CA LEU A 126 79.83 -77.07 -29.44
C LEU A 126 79.39 -75.92 -28.54
N LYS A 127 80.26 -74.94 -28.28
CA LYS A 127 79.88 -73.70 -27.56
C LYS A 127 78.78 -72.92 -28.29
N GLY A 128 78.82 -72.89 -29.62
CA GLY A 128 77.77 -72.30 -30.44
C GLY A 128 76.42 -72.99 -30.25
N ILE A 129 76.40 -74.32 -30.15
CA ILE A 129 75.19 -75.12 -29.89
C ILE A 129 74.66 -74.86 -28.48
N GLU A 130 75.53 -74.78 -27.47
CA GLU A 130 75.15 -74.41 -26.10
C GLU A 130 74.49 -73.03 -26.08
N GLY A 131 75.09 -72.02 -26.72
CA GLY A 131 74.50 -70.68 -26.83
C GLY A 131 73.15 -70.66 -27.55
N VAL A 132 72.94 -71.52 -28.55
CA VAL A 132 71.63 -71.67 -29.22
C VAL A 132 70.59 -72.29 -28.26
N GLN A 133 70.97 -73.26 -27.44
CA GLN A 133 70.07 -73.87 -26.45
C GLN A 133 69.67 -72.90 -25.33
N GLU A 134 70.63 -72.09 -24.85
CA GLU A 134 70.36 -71.01 -23.90
C GLU A 134 69.37 -70.00 -24.48
N ASN A 135 69.63 -69.51 -25.70
CA ASN A 135 68.73 -68.58 -26.41
C ASN A 135 67.33 -69.18 -26.62
N GLN A 136 67.20 -70.47 -26.95
CA GLN A 136 65.89 -71.12 -27.08
C GLN A 136 65.13 -71.18 -25.74
N THR A 137 65.86 -71.36 -24.64
CA THR A 137 65.28 -71.38 -23.29
C THR A 137 64.78 -70.00 -22.89
N GLU A 138 65.58 -68.95 -23.15
CA GLU A 138 65.17 -67.57 -22.95
C GLU A 138 63.96 -67.18 -23.80
N ILE A 139 63.94 -67.54 -25.09
CA ILE A 139 62.80 -67.29 -25.98
C ILE A 139 61.52 -67.96 -25.43
N LYS A 140 61.59 -69.21 -24.96
CA LYS A 140 60.44 -69.88 -24.33
C LYS A 140 59.98 -69.15 -23.07
N HIS A 141 60.92 -68.65 -22.26
CA HIS A 141 60.60 -67.86 -21.07
C HIS A 141 59.87 -66.57 -21.44
N ILE A 142 60.39 -65.82 -22.43
CA ILE A 142 59.79 -64.59 -22.94
C ILE A 142 58.37 -64.84 -23.49
N ILE A 143 58.18 -65.91 -24.26
CA ILE A 143 56.85 -66.28 -24.79
C ILE A 143 55.86 -66.55 -23.64
N ASN A 144 56.28 -67.26 -22.60
CA ASN A 144 55.44 -67.51 -21.43
C ASN A 144 55.10 -66.22 -20.66
N GLN A 145 56.07 -65.31 -20.49
CA GLN A 145 55.82 -64.00 -19.88
C GLN A 145 54.81 -63.18 -20.72
N GLN A 146 54.99 -63.12 -22.03
CA GLN A 146 54.06 -62.43 -22.94
C GLN A 146 52.64 -63.01 -22.86
N LYS A 147 52.51 -64.34 -22.77
CA LYS A 147 51.21 -65.00 -22.58
C LYS A 147 50.53 -64.57 -21.28
N GLN A 148 51.27 -64.44 -20.18
CA GLN A 148 50.73 -63.95 -18.91
C GLN A 148 50.26 -62.49 -19.02
N VAL A 149 51.05 -61.63 -19.66
CA VAL A 149 50.67 -60.21 -19.89
C VAL A 149 49.38 -60.12 -20.70
N ILE A 150 49.26 -60.88 -21.79
CA ILE A 150 48.05 -60.90 -22.63
C ILE A 150 46.83 -61.35 -21.81
N GLN A 151 46.99 -62.34 -20.93
CA GLN A 151 45.91 -62.80 -20.06
C GLN A 151 45.45 -61.70 -19.08
N VAL A 152 46.38 -60.94 -18.51
CA VAL A 152 46.08 -59.81 -17.63
C VAL A 152 45.34 -58.71 -18.40
N LEU A 153 45.80 -58.35 -19.60
CA LEU A 153 45.15 -57.35 -20.45
C LEU A 153 43.73 -57.77 -20.85
N LYS A 154 43.53 -59.05 -21.17
CA LYS A 154 42.20 -59.58 -21.46
C LYS A 154 41.27 -59.47 -20.26
N ASN A 155 41.73 -59.87 -19.07
CA ASN A 155 40.94 -59.74 -17.84
C ASN A 155 40.63 -58.27 -17.51
N PHE A 156 41.56 -57.35 -17.76
CA PHE A 156 41.34 -55.92 -17.57
C PHE A 156 40.29 -55.38 -18.54
N LYS A 157 40.38 -55.72 -19.83
CA LYS A 157 39.36 -55.39 -20.83
C LYS A 157 37.98 -55.92 -20.42
N ASP A 158 37.88 -57.19 -20.05
CA ASP A 158 36.61 -57.81 -19.63
C ASP A 158 36.02 -57.12 -18.39
N LYS A 159 36.87 -56.68 -17.43
CA LYS A 159 36.43 -55.90 -16.28
C LYS A 159 35.90 -54.53 -16.69
N VAL A 160 36.57 -53.84 -17.60
CA VAL A 160 36.16 -52.51 -18.10
C VAL A 160 34.87 -52.61 -18.91
N GLU A 161 34.71 -53.61 -19.78
CA GLU A 161 33.49 -53.84 -20.57
C GLU A 161 32.28 -54.20 -19.71
N LYS A 162 32.49 -54.83 -18.55
CA LYS A 162 31.43 -55.13 -17.57
C LYS A 162 30.99 -53.92 -16.75
N ILE A 163 31.69 -52.78 -16.85
CA ILE A 163 31.21 -51.54 -16.24
C ILE A 163 30.11 -50.98 -17.15
N GLU A 164 28.88 -51.47 -16.95
CA GLU A 164 27.69 -51.13 -17.76
C GLU A 164 27.31 -49.64 -17.72
N HIS A 165 27.93 -48.85 -16.83
CA HIS A 165 27.49 -47.49 -16.49
C HIS A 165 28.53 -46.39 -16.80
N LEU A 166 29.59 -46.67 -17.57
CA LEU A 166 30.55 -45.62 -17.95
C LEU A 166 29.88 -44.46 -18.71
N GLY A 167 28.90 -44.76 -19.55
CA GLY A 167 28.09 -43.74 -20.23
C GLY A 167 27.07 -43.02 -19.33
N ASP A 168 26.83 -43.50 -18.11
CA ASP A 168 25.95 -42.83 -17.16
C ASP A 168 26.64 -41.65 -16.49
N VAL A 169 27.98 -41.57 -16.50
CA VAL A 169 28.74 -40.40 -16.04
C VAL A 169 28.35 -39.15 -16.84
N ASP A 170 28.27 -39.26 -18.16
CA ASP A 170 27.85 -38.16 -19.03
C ASP A 170 26.39 -37.76 -18.78
N LYS A 171 25.51 -38.75 -18.54
CA LYS A 171 24.11 -38.50 -18.19
C LYS A 171 23.99 -37.79 -16.84
N ILE A 172 24.75 -38.22 -15.83
CA ILE A 172 24.80 -37.58 -14.51
C ILE A 172 25.28 -36.13 -14.65
N TYR A 173 26.30 -35.88 -15.48
CA TYR A 173 26.81 -34.53 -15.71
C TYR A 173 25.78 -33.62 -16.40
N ALA A 174 25.05 -34.14 -17.38
CA ALA A 174 23.96 -33.42 -18.05
C ALA A 174 22.81 -33.08 -17.07
N VAL A 175 22.43 -34.03 -16.22
CA VAL A 175 21.43 -33.83 -15.16
C VAL A 175 21.92 -32.79 -14.15
N TYR A 176 23.17 -32.89 -13.68
CA TYR A 176 23.77 -31.93 -12.76
C TYR A 176 23.78 -30.51 -13.32
N SER A 177 24.18 -30.35 -14.59
CA SER A 177 24.20 -29.04 -15.26
C SER A 177 22.78 -28.46 -15.38
N THR A 178 21.80 -29.30 -15.72
CA THR A 178 20.39 -28.90 -15.75
C THR A 178 19.90 -28.47 -14.36
N MET A 179 20.24 -29.25 -13.33
CA MET A 179 19.86 -28.95 -11.95
C MET A 179 20.49 -27.65 -11.45
N GLN A 180 21.77 -27.42 -11.75
CA GLN A 180 22.46 -26.17 -11.44
C GLN A 180 21.77 -24.96 -12.07
N SER A 181 21.34 -25.07 -13.35
CA SER A 181 20.61 -23.98 -14.02
C SER A 181 19.27 -23.68 -13.35
N LYS A 182 18.53 -24.73 -12.95
CA LYS A 182 17.24 -24.58 -12.24
C LYS A 182 17.42 -23.97 -10.85
N VAL A 183 18.46 -24.37 -10.11
CA VAL A 183 18.79 -23.77 -8.81
C VAL A 183 19.03 -22.27 -8.96
N LYS A 184 19.79 -21.84 -9.98
CA LYS A 184 20.05 -20.42 -10.23
C LYS A 184 18.78 -19.61 -10.55
N VAL A 185 17.83 -20.21 -11.28
CA VAL A 185 16.52 -19.60 -11.52
C VAL A 185 15.74 -19.47 -10.21
N ILE A 186 15.74 -20.51 -9.37
CA ILE A 186 15.09 -20.49 -8.06
C ILE A 186 15.70 -19.41 -7.16
N GLU A 187 17.03 -19.28 -7.11
CA GLU A 187 17.71 -18.22 -6.35
C GLU A 187 17.25 -16.83 -6.78
N THR A 188 17.16 -16.59 -8.08
CA THR A 188 16.69 -15.29 -8.63
C THR A 188 15.23 -15.02 -8.24
N GLU A 189 14.38 -16.04 -8.28
CA GLU A 189 12.97 -15.91 -7.88
C GLU A 189 12.84 -15.66 -6.37
N VAL A 190 13.65 -16.32 -5.54
CA VAL A 190 13.71 -16.10 -4.09
C VAL A 190 14.12 -14.65 -3.78
N GLU A 191 15.15 -14.12 -4.44
CA GLU A 191 15.55 -12.72 -4.28
C GLU A 191 14.41 -11.74 -4.67
N SER A 192 13.66 -12.06 -5.72
CA SER A 192 12.48 -11.28 -6.14
C SER A 192 11.37 -11.31 -5.09
N GLN A 193 11.12 -12.49 -4.51
CA GLN A 193 10.16 -12.66 -3.42
C GLN A 193 10.58 -11.90 -2.17
N GLU A 194 11.86 -11.93 -1.78
CA GLU A 194 12.39 -11.16 -0.64
C GLU A 194 12.15 -9.66 -0.80
N ARG A 195 12.38 -9.11 -2.00
CA ARG A 195 12.09 -7.69 -2.30
C ARG A 195 10.59 -7.38 -2.18
N THR A 196 9.74 -8.31 -2.60
CA THR A 196 8.28 -8.16 -2.50
C THR A 196 7.84 -8.18 -1.03
N VAL A 197 8.37 -9.10 -0.23
CA VAL A 197 8.12 -9.17 1.21
C VAL A 197 8.59 -7.90 1.92
N ALA A 198 9.74 -7.34 1.54
CA ALA A 198 10.22 -6.07 2.09
C ALA A 198 9.25 -4.91 1.79
N LYS A 199 8.77 -4.78 0.54
CA LYS A 199 7.76 -3.77 0.17
C LYS A 199 6.46 -3.93 0.96
N LEU A 200 5.93 -5.15 1.05
CA LEU A 200 4.72 -5.44 1.82
C LEU A 200 4.91 -5.09 3.30
N THR A 201 6.11 -5.32 3.85
CA THR A 201 6.43 -4.95 5.23
C THR A 201 6.36 -3.44 5.44
N ASP A 202 6.86 -2.65 4.50
CA ASP A 202 6.82 -1.19 4.58
C ASP A 202 5.39 -0.64 4.38
N GLU A 203 4.61 -1.24 3.48
CA GLU A 203 3.18 -0.93 3.34
C GLU A 203 2.40 -1.22 4.63
N ILE A 204 2.66 -2.35 5.29
CA ILE A 204 2.05 -2.70 6.59
C ILE A 204 2.41 -1.66 7.67
N LYS A 205 3.67 -1.21 7.73
CA LYS A 205 4.07 -0.15 8.67
C LYS A 205 3.33 1.16 8.40
N SER A 206 3.18 1.54 7.13
CA SER A 206 2.42 2.74 6.74
C SER A 206 0.95 2.61 7.13
N LEU A 207 0.35 1.43 6.92
CA LEU A 207 -1.03 1.15 7.29
C LEU A 207 -1.24 1.21 8.81
N LEU A 208 -0.31 0.67 9.60
CA LEU A 208 -0.33 0.76 11.06
C LEU A 208 -0.24 2.21 11.56
N ALA A 209 0.62 3.03 10.95
CA ALA A 209 0.70 4.45 11.28
C ALA A 209 -0.63 5.18 10.97
N SER A 210 -1.23 4.92 9.80
CA SER A 210 -2.53 5.48 9.43
C SER A 210 -3.65 5.02 10.38
N GLN A 211 -3.61 3.77 10.83
CA GLN A 211 -4.56 3.23 11.80
C GLN A 211 -4.46 3.95 13.15
N SER A 212 -3.24 4.25 13.62
CA SER A 212 -3.01 5.02 14.84
C SER A 212 -3.62 6.42 14.75
N VAL A 213 -3.37 7.13 13.64
CA VAL A 213 -3.95 8.47 13.40
C VAL A 213 -5.48 8.41 13.40
N PHE A 214 -6.06 7.43 12.71
CA PHE A 214 -7.51 7.26 12.68
C PHE A 214 -8.11 6.98 14.07
N GLN A 215 -7.42 6.22 14.92
CA GLN A 215 -7.85 6.00 16.31
C GLN A 215 -7.82 7.29 17.12
N ASP A 216 -6.79 8.12 16.95
CA ASP A 216 -6.71 9.41 17.62
C ASP A 216 -7.84 10.36 17.17
N ASP A 217 -8.13 10.42 15.87
CA ASP A 217 -9.23 11.21 15.33
C ASP A 217 -10.59 10.75 15.88
N LEU A 218 -10.81 9.44 15.97
CA LEU A 218 -12.02 8.89 16.59
C LEU A 218 -12.16 9.28 18.07
N ASN A 219 -11.05 9.25 18.82
CA ASN A 219 -11.04 9.67 20.22
C ASN A 219 -11.35 11.16 20.37
N GLN A 220 -10.75 12.01 19.52
CA GLN A 220 -11.05 13.45 19.51
C GLN A 220 -12.51 13.72 19.16
N LEU A 221 -13.05 13.03 18.17
CA LEU A 221 -14.46 13.15 17.77
C LEU A 221 -15.39 12.74 18.91
N LYS A 222 -15.09 11.63 19.60
CA LYS A 222 -15.83 11.18 20.78
C LYS A 222 -15.84 12.23 21.89
N ASP A 223 -14.68 12.82 22.20
CA ASP A 223 -14.55 13.85 23.22
C ASP A 223 -15.31 15.14 22.86
N ALA A 224 -15.25 15.54 21.58
CA ALA A 224 -15.99 16.69 21.07
C ALA A 224 -17.51 16.48 21.19
N HIS A 225 -18.01 15.30 20.78
CA HIS A 225 -19.42 14.95 20.94
C HIS A 225 -19.84 14.89 22.41
N LEU A 226 -19.03 14.33 23.30
CA LEU A 226 -19.35 14.27 24.72
C LEU A 226 -19.48 15.68 25.32
N LYS A 227 -18.62 16.62 24.93
CA LYS A 227 -18.74 18.03 25.35
C LYS A 227 -20.01 18.68 24.81
N GLN A 228 -20.37 18.42 23.55
CA GLN A 228 -21.61 18.94 22.96
C GLN A 228 -22.85 18.40 23.67
N VAL A 229 -22.91 17.09 23.93
CA VAL A 229 -24.03 16.45 24.65
C VAL A 229 -24.18 17.06 26.04
N LYS A 230 -23.08 17.20 26.80
CA LYS A 230 -23.12 17.85 28.12
C LYS A 230 -23.66 19.28 28.06
N LYS A 231 -23.30 20.05 27.02
CA LYS A 231 -23.82 21.40 26.82
C LYS A 231 -25.33 21.40 26.54
N VAL A 232 -25.81 20.45 25.72
CA VAL A 232 -27.23 20.27 25.45
C VAL A 232 -27.98 19.89 26.72
N GLU A 233 -27.46 18.96 27.52
CA GLU A 233 -28.04 18.57 28.82
C GLU A 233 -28.19 19.77 29.76
N GLN A 234 -27.17 20.63 29.86
CA GLN A 234 -27.23 21.86 30.67
C GLN A 234 -28.31 22.83 30.16
N LEU A 235 -28.42 23.01 28.84
CA LEU A 235 -29.45 23.87 28.25
C LEU A 235 -30.86 23.33 28.51
N ILE A 236 -31.05 22.01 28.38
CA ILE A 236 -32.33 21.35 28.69
C ILE A 236 -32.68 21.55 30.16
N SER A 237 -31.72 21.38 31.09
CA SER A 237 -31.95 21.62 32.52
C SER A 237 -32.41 23.06 32.76
N HIS A 238 -31.71 24.04 32.19
CA HIS A 238 -32.07 25.44 32.36
C HIS A 238 -33.45 25.77 31.76
N GLN A 239 -33.78 25.20 30.59
CA GLN A 239 -35.11 25.35 30.00
C GLN A 239 -36.20 24.74 30.89
N ASN A 240 -35.94 23.59 31.51
CA ASN A 240 -36.88 22.95 32.41
C ASN A 240 -37.17 23.79 33.67
N ASP A 241 -36.15 24.45 34.22
CA ASP A 241 -36.30 25.40 35.32
C ASP A 241 -37.15 26.62 34.91
N ASN A 242 -36.91 27.16 33.71
CA ASN A 242 -37.69 28.26 33.16
C ASN A 242 -39.16 27.86 32.93
N ILE A 243 -39.41 26.66 32.39
CA ILE A 243 -40.76 26.11 32.22
C ILE A 243 -41.47 26.02 33.58
N SER A 244 -40.80 25.48 34.60
CA SER A 244 -41.36 25.38 35.96
C SER A 244 -41.74 26.75 36.53
N THR A 245 -40.93 27.78 36.25
CA THR A 245 -41.22 29.16 36.66
C THR A 245 -42.45 29.72 35.94
N ILE A 246 -42.56 29.49 34.62
CA ILE A 246 -43.72 29.91 33.82
C ILE A 246 -44.99 29.20 34.31
N GLU A 247 -44.93 27.91 34.62
CA GLU A 247 -46.07 27.16 35.17
C GLU A 247 -46.54 27.73 36.51
N ALA A 248 -45.61 28.10 37.40
CA ALA A 248 -45.93 28.74 38.67
C ALA A 248 -46.64 30.09 38.47
N ILE A 249 -46.09 30.97 37.62
CA ILE A 249 -46.69 32.26 37.27
C ILE A 249 -48.07 32.08 36.64
N SER A 250 -48.22 31.11 35.72
CA SER A 250 -49.51 30.83 35.08
C SER A 250 -50.56 30.38 36.09
N LYS A 251 -50.17 29.59 37.09
CA LYS A 251 -51.07 29.15 38.17
C LYS A 251 -51.49 30.30 39.08
N GLU A 252 -50.55 31.20 39.42
CA GLU A 252 -50.82 32.41 40.19
C GLU A 252 -51.78 33.33 39.43
N ASN A 253 -51.49 33.62 38.16
CA ASN A 253 -52.35 34.45 37.31
C ASN A 253 -53.76 33.89 37.18
N LYS A 254 -53.91 32.57 37.04
CA LYS A 254 -55.22 31.91 37.05
C LYS A 254 -55.99 32.22 38.34
N THR A 255 -55.33 32.11 39.49
CA THR A 255 -55.92 32.40 40.81
C THR A 255 -56.33 33.86 40.93
N ASN A 256 -55.48 34.78 40.47
CA ASN A 256 -55.76 36.21 40.48
C ASN A 256 -56.95 36.59 39.58
N ILE A 257 -57.06 35.99 38.38
CA ILE A 257 -58.20 36.19 37.49
C ILE A 257 -59.50 35.66 38.12
N GLU A 258 -59.46 34.48 38.74
CA GLU A 258 -60.62 33.93 39.47
C GLU A 258 -61.06 34.86 40.61
N ALA A 259 -60.11 35.45 41.35
CA ALA A 259 -60.40 36.43 42.39
C ALA A 259 -61.01 37.73 41.83
N LEU A 260 -60.42 38.29 40.78
CA LEU A 260 -60.91 39.50 40.13
C LEU A 260 -62.34 39.31 39.58
N ASN A 261 -62.62 38.16 38.97
CA ASN A 261 -63.95 37.83 38.46
C ASN A 261 -65.00 37.79 39.58
N LYS A 262 -64.66 37.26 40.76
CA LYS A 262 -65.55 37.30 41.93
C LYS A 262 -65.79 38.74 42.40
N GLU A 263 -64.77 39.58 42.41
CA GLU A 263 -64.89 40.99 42.80
C GLU A 263 -65.78 41.77 41.81
N VAL A 264 -65.57 41.58 40.50
CA VAL A 264 -66.42 42.17 39.45
C VAL A 264 -67.87 41.74 39.59
N ALA A 265 -68.12 40.45 39.85
CA ALA A 265 -69.47 39.93 40.09
C ALA A 265 -70.13 40.62 41.30
N ASN A 266 -69.41 40.75 42.42
CA ASN A 266 -69.89 41.45 43.62
C ASN A 266 -70.17 42.94 43.35
N HIS A 267 -69.30 43.64 42.62
CA HIS A 267 -69.56 45.01 42.21
C HIS A 267 -70.78 45.13 41.29
N GLY A 268 -70.99 44.16 40.40
CA GLY A 268 -72.20 44.06 39.58
C GLY A 268 -73.48 43.95 40.41
N GLU A 269 -73.48 43.10 41.45
CA GLU A 269 -74.60 42.99 42.39
C GLU A 269 -74.87 44.29 43.13
N LYS A 270 -73.83 44.91 43.73
CA LYS A 270 -73.96 46.21 44.43
C LYS A 270 -74.50 47.31 43.53
N LEU A 271 -74.06 47.38 42.26
CA LEU A 271 -74.58 48.34 41.29
C LEU A 271 -76.05 48.07 40.97
N GLY A 272 -76.44 46.79 40.87
CA GLY A 272 -77.82 46.36 40.73
C GLY A 272 -78.70 46.81 41.90
N ASP A 273 -78.21 46.66 43.13
CA ASP A 273 -78.91 47.11 44.34
C ASP A 273 -79.02 48.64 44.41
N LEU A 274 -77.95 49.37 44.07
CA LEU A 274 -77.99 50.83 44.00
C LEU A 274 -78.99 51.32 42.94
N LYS A 275 -79.05 50.66 41.79
CA LYS A 275 -80.05 50.97 40.75
C LYS A 275 -81.47 50.77 41.26
N ARG A 276 -81.74 49.68 41.98
CA ARG A 276 -83.06 49.43 42.60
C ARG A 276 -83.40 50.51 43.63
N LEU A 277 -82.44 50.90 44.46
CA LEU A 277 -82.63 51.97 45.45
C LEU A 277 -82.98 53.31 44.78
N PHE A 278 -82.21 53.73 43.78
CA PHE A 278 -82.52 54.97 43.05
C PHE A 278 -83.87 54.90 42.33
N GLN A 279 -84.25 53.76 41.75
CA GLN A 279 -85.57 53.60 41.17
C GLN A 279 -86.68 53.76 42.21
N PHE A 280 -86.50 53.19 43.40
CA PHE A 280 -87.43 53.34 44.52
C PHE A 280 -87.54 54.79 45.00
N ASP A 281 -86.41 55.49 45.16
CA ASP A 281 -86.39 56.89 45.59
C ASP A 281 -87.03 57.82 44.55
N ILE A 282 -86.76 57.61 43.26
CA ILE A 282 -87.40 58.34 42.15
C ILE A 282 -88.92 58.12 42.17
N GLN A 283 -89.36 56.86 42.32
CA GLN A 283 -90.78 56.53 42.40
C GLN A 283 -91.45 57.22 43.60
N THR A 284 -90.84 57.12 44.78
CA THR A 284 -91.33 57.76 46.01
C THR A 284 -91.41 59.28 45.88
N LEU A 285 -90.40 59.90 45.25
CA LEU A 285 -90.40 61.35 45.01
C LEU A 285 -91.49 61.75 44.03
N SER A 286 -91.68 61.00 42.94
CA SER A 286 -92.75 61.23 41.97
C SER A 286 -94.11 61.21 42.66
N GLU A 287 -94.38 60.18 43.47
CA GLU A 287 -95.64 60.06 44.23
C GLU A 287 -95.86 61.23 45.19
N LYS A 288 -94.80 61.70 45.88
CA LYS A 288 -94.89 62.90 46.74
C LYS A 288 -95.16 64.18 45.97
N VAL A 289 -94.54 64.35 44.80
CA VAL A 289 -94.77 65.51 43.93
C VAL A 289 -96.21 65.51 43.44
N ASP A 290 -96.71 64.37 42.96
CA ASP A 290 -98.10 64.21 42.52
C ASP A 290 -99.08 64.52 43.65
N HIS A 291 -98.82 64.01 44.86
CA HIS A 291 -99.66 64.28 46.04
C HIS A 291 -99.68 65.77 46.43
N HIS A 292 -98.51 66.43 46.52
CA HIS A 292 -98.44 67.85 46.85
C HIS A 292 -99.06 68.72 45.76
N ASN A 293 -98.88 68.37 44.48
CA ASN A 293 -99.50 69.11 43.39
C ASN A 293 -101.03 68.98 43.44
N ALA A 294 -101.55 67.78 43.73
CA ALA A 294 -102.98 67.58 43.96
C ALA A 294 -103.50 68.40 45.16
N ASP A 295 -102.81 68.37 46.31
CA ASP A 295 -103.17 69.18 47.49
C ASP A 295 -103.14 70.69 47.21
N PHE A 296 -102.11 71.17 46.50
CA PHE A 296 -102.00 72.56 46.09
C PHE A 296 -103.14 72.99 45.16
N VAL A 297 -103.47 72.16 44.16
CA VAL A 297 -104.61 72.42 43.26
C VAL A 297 -105.92 72.48 44.05
N VAL A 298 -106.14 71.58 45.00
CA VAL A 298 -107.33 71.59 45.88
C VAL A 298 -107.40 72.89 46.69
N LYS A 299 -106.31 73.28 47.37
CA LYS A 299 -106.24 74.53 48.14
C LYS A 299 -106.45 75.76 47.27
N LEU A 300 -105.79 75.84 46.11
CA LEU A 300 -105.94 76.94 45.16
C LEU A 300 -107.38 77.06 44.66
N THR A 301 -108.04 75.92 44.39
CA THR A 301 -109.45 75.88 44.01
C THR A 301 -110.34 76.41 45.13
N SER A 302 -110.09 76.02 46.39
CA SER A 302 -110.81 76.55 47.56
C SER A 302 -110.67 78.07 47.69
N THR A 303 -109.44 78.59 47.66
CA THR A 303 -109.19 80.04 47.75
C THR A 303 -109.82 80.79 46.57
N THR A 304 -109.76 80.22 45.36
CA THR A 304 -110.41 80.83 44.18
C THR A 304 -111.93 80.90 44.35
N ASN A 305 -112.55 79.86 44.92
CA ASN A 305 -113.98 79.85 45.22
C ASN A 305 -114.35 80.88 46.29
N GLU A 306 -113.57 81.00 47.37
CA GLU A 306 -113.76 82.03 48.40
C GLU A 306 -113.65 83.45 47.82
N VAL A 307 -112.64 83.71 46.98
CA VAL A 307 -112.51 85.01 46.29
C VAL A 307 -113.70 85.29 45.38
N ARG A 308 -114.22 84.27 44.67
CA ARG A 308 -115.40 84.40 43.83
C ARG A 308 -116.67 84.70 44.64
N GLU A 309 -116.82 84.06 45.79
CA GLU A 309 -117.92 84.31 46.72
C GLU A 309 -117.83 85.73 47.28
N ASN A 310 -116.67 86.14 47.77
CA ASN A 310 -116.42 87.51 48.25
C ASN A 310 -116.71 88.56 47.17
N LYS A 311 -116.29 88.30 45.92
CA LYS A 311 -116.64 89.16 44.77
C LYS A 311 -118.16 89.29 44.61
N THR A 312 -118.87 88.16 44.65
CA THR A 312 -120.34 88.13 44.52
C THR A 312 -121.01 88.90 45.66
N ASN A 313 -120.52 88.75 46.89
CA ASN A 313 -121.00 89.49 48.05
C ASN A 313 -120.79 91.00 47.88
N PHE A 314 -119.60 91.45 47.45
CA PHE A 314 -119.36 92.86 47.17
C PHE A 314 -120.24 93.41 46.05
N GLU A 315 -120.45 92.66 44.96
CA GLU A 315 -121.36 93.05 43.88
C GLU A 315 -122.81 93.23 44.38
N ASN A 316 -123.27 92.35 45.28
CA ASN A 316 -124.59 92.46 45.91
C ASN A 316 -124.67 93.68 46.84
N THR A 317 -123.66 93.93 47.67
CA THR A 317 -123.63 95.12 48.54
C THR A 317 -123.63 96.42 47.72
N ILE A 318 -122.89 96.47 46.60
CA ILE A 318 -122.93 97.63 45.69
C ILE A 318 -124.33 97.84 45.11
N LYS A 319 -125.03 96.75 44.73
CA LYS A 319 -126.43 96.85 44.27
C LYS A 319 -127.34 97.41 45.35
N GLU A 320 -127.23 96.93 46.59
CA GLU A 320 -128.03 97.43 47.72
C GLU A 320 -127.76 98.92 47.98
N ILE A 321 -126.49 99.33 48.01
CA ILE A 321 -126.11 100.75 48.17
C ILE A 321 -126.70 101.61 47.03
N ASN A 322 -126.66 101.12 45.78
CA ASN A 322 -127.25 101.86 44.67
C ASN A 322 -128.77 102.04 44.82
N VAL A 323 -129.49 101.02 45.30
CA VAL A 323 -130.93 101.11 45.60
C VAL A 323 -131.19 102.12 46.72
N GLU A 324 -130.38 102.12 47.79
CA GLU A 324 -130.51 103.11 48.88
C GLU A 324 -130.26 104.54 48.38
N ILE A 325 -129.24 104.76 47.55
CA ILE A 325 -128.94 106.07 46.96
C ILE A 325 -130.10 106.55 46.07
N GLU A 326 -130.68 105.67 45.24
CA GLU A 326 -131.85 106.00 44.40
C GLU A 326 -133.07 106.39 45.26
N GLN A 327 -133.37 105.60 46.31
CA GLN A 327 -134.46 105.88 47.24
C GLN A 327 -134.25 107.22 47.97
N GLN A 328 -133.01 107.54 48.34
CA GLN A 328 -132.67 108.79 49.00
C GLN A 328 -132.80 109.99 48.06
N ALA A 329 -132.44 109.85 46.78
CA ALA A 329 -132.65 110.87 45.75
C ALA A 329 -134.15 111.13 45.49
N GLU A 330 -134.97 110.07 45.48
CA GLU A 330 -136.42 110.15 45.32
C GLU A 330 -137.09 110.89 46.50
N ASN A 331 -136.68 110.56 47.74
CA ASN A 331 -137.14 111.25 48.94
C ASN A 331 -136.77 112.74 48.97
N MET A 332 -135.56 113.09 48.49
CA MET A 332 -135.10 114.48 48.37
C MET A 332 -135.94 115.27 47.36
N THR A 333 -136.30 114.63 46.25
CA THR A 333 -137.13 115.23 45.19
C THR A 333 -138.54 115.54 45.71
N SER A 334 -139.16 114.58 46.41
CA SER A 334 -140.47 114.74 47.06
C SER A 334 -140.48 115.87 48.10
N TYR A 335 -139.44 115.99 48.93
CA TYR A 335 -139.32 117.09 49.89
C TYR A 335 -139.27 118.47 49.21
N PHE A 336 -138.48 118.61 48.14
CA PHE A 336 -138.39 119.88 47.41
C PHE A 336 -139.71 120.26 46.71
N GLU A 337 -140.43 119.31 46.11
CA GLU A 337 -141.74 119.59 45.51
C GLU A 337 -142.76 120.10 46.54
N THR A 338 -142.71 119.56 47.76
CA THR A 338 -143.63 119.92 48.85
C THR A 338 -143.40 121.36 49.35
N GLU A 339 -142.13 121.77 49.53
CA GLU A 339 -141.81 123.15 49.94
C GLU A 339 -142.10 124.19 48.86
N LEU A 340 -141.93 123.83 47.58
CA LEU A 340 -142.23 124.71 46.45
C LEU A 340 -143.75 124.97 46.32
N ALA A 341 -144.57 123.96 46.58
CA ALA A 341 -146.03 124.10 46.65
C ALA A 341 -146.48 125.02 47.79
N LYS A 342 -145.80 124.97 48.94
CA LYS A 342 -146.07 125.82 50.10
C LYS A 342 -145.80 127.30 49.81
N ALA A 343 -144.65 127.59 49.21
CA ALA A 343 -144.27 128.95 48.81
C ALA A 343 -145.25 129.56 47.80
N ASN A 344 -145.77 128.76 46.84
CA ASN A 344 -146.78 129.21 45.89
C ASN A 344 -148.12 129.58 46.56
N ASN A 345 -148.49 128.88 47.63
CA ASN A 345 -149.73 129.15 48.35
C ASN A 345 -149.63 130.49 49.12
N GLU A 346 -148.48 130.77 49.73
CA GLU A 346 -148.21 132.05 50.41
C GLU A 346 -148.20 133.26 49.45
N ILE A 347 -147.67 133.10 48.23
CA ILE A 347 -147.72 134.13 47.18
C ILE A 347 -149.18 134.45 46.79
N THR A 348 -150.04 133.43 46.76
CA THR A 348 -151.45 133.58 46.38
C THR A 348 -152.24 134.37 47.44
N GLU A 349 -152.01 134.09 48.73
CA GLU A 349 -152.63 134.85 49.84
C GLU A 349 -152.17 136.32 49.90
N LEU A 350 -150.89 136.60 49.67
CA LEU A 350 -150.38 137.98 49.61
C LEU A 350 -151.06 138.81 48.51
N SER A 351 -151.37 138.17 47.37
CA SER A 351 -152.05 138.83 46.25
C SER A 351 -153.49 139.25 46.61
N LEU A 352 -154.21 138.42 47.37
CA LEU A 352 -155.58 138.70 47.83
C LEU A 352 -155.62 139.83 48.88
N LEU A 353 -154.62 139.89 49.77
CA LEU A 353 -154.48 140.97 50.76
C LEU A 353 -154.20 142.33 50.07
N THR A 354 -153.37 142.32 49.03
CA THR A 354 -153.07 143.51 48.23
C THR A 354 -154.33 144.04 47.50
N GLY A 355 -155.17 143.14 47.00
CA GLY A 355 -156.45 143.48 46.37
C GLY A 355 -157.47 144.10 47.33
N SER A 356 -157.52 143.64 48.59
CA SER A 356 -158.47 144.17 49.58
C SER A 356 -158.08 145.57 50.09
N LEU A 357 -156.78 145.83 50.32
CA LEU A 357 -156.27 147.17 50.69
C LEU A 357 -156.54 148.22 49.60
N SER A 358 -156.42 147.85 48.32
CA SER A 358 -156.73 148.74 47.19
C SER A 358 -158.19 149.22 47.20
N LYS A 359 -159.11 148.34 47.62
CA LYS A 359 -160.56 148.62 47.70
C LYS A 359 -160.88 149.57 48.86
N VAL A 360 -160.20 149.41 50.00
CA VAL A 360 -160.32 150.30 51.17
C VAL A 360 -159.82 151.72 50.84
N LEU A 361 -158.77 151.84 50.03
CA LEU A 361 -158.21 153.13 49.63
C LEU A 361 -159.15 153.96 48.73
N LYS A 362 -159.78 153.31 47.74
CA LYS A 362 -160.72 153.99 46.81
C LYS A 362 -161.98 154.50 47.52
N THR A 363 -162.48 153.77 48.51
CA THR A 363 -163.70 154.16 49.24
C THR A 363 -163.44 155.36 50.15
N THR A 364 -162.24 155.44 50.73
CA THR A 364 -161.80 156.58 51.55
C THR A 364 -161.64 157.87 50.73
N GLN A 365 -161.21 157.77 49.47
CA GLN A 365 -161.13 158.93 48.57
C GLN A 365 -162.52 159.50 48.20
N VAL A 366 -163.55 158.67 48.02
CA VAL A 366 -164.89 159.14 47.66
C VAL A 366 -165.57 159.91 48.79
N ILE A 367 -165.37 159.50 50.05
CA ILE A 367 -166.02 160.15 51.20
C ILE A 367 -165.37 161.51 51.52
N ALA A 368 -164.06 161.64 51.32
CA ALA A 368 -163.33 162.90 51.52
C ALA A 368 -163.72 164.01 50.52
N PHE A 369 -164.20 163.67 49.32
CA PHE A 369 -164.72 164.66 48.35
C PHE A 369 -166.12 165.19 48.74
N SER A 370 -166.95 164.36 49.39
CA SER A 370 -168.25 164.77 49.92
C SER A 370 -168.13 165.79 51.05
N SER A 371 -166.99 165.79 51.75
CA SER A 371 -166.62 166.76 52.78
C SER A 371 -166.48 168.20 52.25
N ILE A 372 -166.37 168.40 50.93
CA ILE A 372 -166.07 169.72 50.36
C ILE A 372 -167.30 170.37 49.69
N ALA A 373 -168.23 169.58 49.14
CA ALA A 373 -169.41 170.12 48.43
C ALA A 373 -170.49 170.70 49.36
N ILE A 374 -170.69 170.12 50.56
CA ILE A 374 -171.72 170.60 51.52
C ILE A 374 -171.26 171.90 52.21
N ILE A 375 -169.94 172.08 52.38
CA ILE A 375 -169.34 173.33 52.86
C ILE A 375 -169.61 174.48 51.87
N CYS A 376 -169.75 174.20 50.56
CA CYS A 376 -170.06 175.22 49.56
C CYS A 376 -171.54 175.60 49.49
N THR A 377 -172.49 174.71 49.81
CA THR A 377 -173.92 175.04 49.75
C THR A 377 -174.44 175.78 50.99
N LEU A 378 -173.93 175.51 52.19
CA LEU A 378 -174.35 176.26 53.38
C LEU A 378 -173.74 177.65 53.48
N VAL A 379 -172.54 177.86 52.91
CA VAL A 379 -171.94 179.20 52.76
C VAL A 379 -172.67 180.05 51.71
N ILE A 380 -173.44 179.45 50.79
CA ILE A 380 -174.32 180.20 49.88
C ILE A 380 -175.62 180.64 50.58
N LEU A 381 -176.09 179.87 51.56
CA LEU A 381 -177.23 180.28 52.39
C LEU A 381 -176.87 181.44 53.34
N ILE A 382 -175.58 181.70 53.61
CA ILE A 382 -175.12 182.94 54.26
C ILE A 382 -175.53 184.22 53.47
N ILE A 383 -176.12 184.15 52.26
CA ILE A 383 -176.36 185.33 51.38
C ILE A 383 -177.85 185.59 51.00
N SER A 384 -178.78 184.64 51.12
CA SER A 384 -180.16 184.75 50.56
C SER A 384 -181.30 185.11 51.52
N GLY A 385 -181.07 185.20 52.83
CA GLY A 385 -182.10 185.67 53.76
C GLY A 385 -183.23 184.66 54.04
N VAL A 386 -182.96 183.35 53.99
CA VAL A 386 -183.69 182.31 54.77
C VAL A 386 -182.69 181.44 55.56
N LEU A 387 -181.47 181.97 55.67
CA LEU A 387 -180.30 181.30 55.10
C LEU A 387 -180.60 180.85 53.67
#